data_AF-A0A951EX87-F1
#
_entry.id   AF-A0A951EX87-F1
#
_cell.length_a   1.000
_cell.length_b   1.000
_cell.length_c   1.000
_cell.angle_alpha   90.00
_cell.angle_beta   90.00
_cell.angle_gamma   90.00
#
_symmetry.space_group_name_H-M   'P 1'
#
loop_
_entity.id
_entity.type
_entity.pdbx_description
1 polymer ?
#
loop_
_entity_poly.entity_id
_entity_poly.type
_entity_poly.pdbx_seq_one_letter_code
_entity_poly.pdbx_strand_id
1 'polypeptide(L)'
;MPLSFVYQVLPSRVIFGAGSLNRLPEEIERLGASKALVLSTPEQRQTASDVLARLGPRGAGLFDRAVMHVPIKTAEAARENARRLGADCCVAVGGGSTTGLAKAIALVSDLPILAIPTTYAGSEMTPIWGLTEGG
;
A
#
# COMPACT_ATOMS: atom_id res chain seq x y z
N MET A 1 13.08 -19.06 -38.32
CA MET A 1 12.81 -19.69 -37.01
C MET A 1 11.64 -18.95 -36.40
N PRO A 2 10.51 -19.59 -36.04
CA PRO A 2 9.46 -18.89 -35.34
C PRO A 2 9.98 -18.57 -33.94
N LEU A 3 10.03 -17.29 -33.59
CA LEU A 3 10.32 -16.83 -32.24
C LEU A 3 9.11 -17.20 -31.37
N SER A 4 9.18 -18.33 -30.65
CA SER A 4 8.16 -18.70 -29.66
C SER A 4 8.41 -17.98 -28.33
N PHE A 5 7.35 -17.48 -27.69
CA PHE A 5 7.42 -16.85 -26.37
C PHE A 5 6.27 -17.32 -25.46
N VAL A 6 6.43 -17.08 -24.16
CA VAL A 6 5.40 -17.30 -23.13
C VAL A 6 5.05 -15.96 -22.49
N TYR A 7 3.76 -15.66 -22.39
CA TYR A 7 3.25 -14.47 -21.69
C TYR A 7 2.47 -14.92 -20.45
N GLN A 8 2.88 -14.41 -19.29
CA GLN A 8 2.21 -14.66 -18.01
C GLN A 8 1.96 -13.31 -17.34
N VAL A 9 0.74 -13.12 -16.85
CA VAL A 9 0.31 -11.91 -16.13
C VAL A 9 -0.15 -12.28 -14.72
N LEU A 10 0.21 -11.45 -13.74
CA LEU A 10 -0.24 -11.63 -12.36
C LEU A 10 -1.70 -11.16 -12.21
N PRO A 11 -2.48 -11.78 -11.31
CA PRO A 11 -3.81 -11.29 -10.97
C PRO A 11 -3.73 -9.82 -10.53
N SER A 12 -4.45 -8.94 -11.23
CA SER A 12 -4.51 -7.52 -10.88
C SER A 12 -5.94 -7.01 -10.99
N ARG A 13 -6.29 -6.06 -10.12
CA ARG A 13 -7.53 -5.29 -10.20
C ARG A 13 -7.17 -3.82 -10.16
N VAL A 14 -7.48 -3.10 -11.23
CA VAL A 14 -7.18 -1.68 -11.38
C VAL A 14 -8.49 -0.91 -11.52
N ILE A 15 -8.62 0.17 -10.74
CA ILE A 15 -9.73 1.11 -10.85
C ILE A 15 -9.16 2.43 -11.30
N PHE A 16 -9.45 2.78 -12.55
CA PHE A 16 -8.91 3.96 -13.19
C PHE A 16 -10.03 4.95 -13.51
N GLY A 17 -9.79 6.23 -13.25
CA GLY A 17 -10.72 7.30 -13.54
C GLY A 17 -10.69 8.40 -12.48
N ALA A 18 -10.97 9.64 -12.91
CA ALA A 18 -11.15 10.73 -11.96
C ALA A 18 -12.28 10.41 -10.97
N GLY A 19 -12.02 10.61 -9.68
CA GLY A 19 -12.99 10.30 -8.62
C GLY A 19 -13.07 8.82 -8.23
N SER A 20 -12.21 7.94 -8.77
CA SER A 20 -12.18 6.51 -8.41
C SER A 20 -12.00 6.24 -6.91
N LEU A 21 -11.36 7.16 -6.18
CA LEU A 21 -11.22 7.11 -4.72
C LEU A 21 -12.55 7.02 -3.97
N ASN A 22 -13.67 7.43 -4.57
CA ASN A 22 -14.99 7.27 -3.97
C ASN A 22 -15.39 5.78 -3.83
N ARG A 23 -14.73 4.89 -4.57
CA ARG A 23 -14.90 3.43 -4.48
C ARG A 23 -14.01 2.80 -3.40
N LEU A 24 -13.20 3.58 -2.67
CA LEU A 24 -12.27 3.00 -1.70
C LEU A 24 -12.98 2.14 -0.62
N PRO A 25 -14.09 2.56 0.01
CA PRO A 25 -14.76 1.74 1.03
C PRO A 25 -15.25 0.38 0.51
N GLU A 26 -15.86 0.33 -0.68
CA GLU A 26 -16.32 -0.93 -1.28
C GLU A 26 -15.15 -1.86 -1.66
N GLU A 27 -13.99 -1.31 -2.01
CA GLU A 27 -12.83 -2.12 -2.35
C GLU A 27 -12.13 -2.70 -1.11
N ILE A 28 -12.20 -2.02 0.04
CA ILE A 28 -11.82 -2.59 1.33
C ILE A 28 -12.73 -3.78 1.68
N GLU A 29 -14.04 -3.61 1.54
CA GLU A 29 -15.01 -4.71 1.77
C GLU A 29 -14.79 -5.89 0.82
N ARG A 30 -14.53 -5.62 -0.47
CA ARG A 30 -14.24 -6.64 -1.48
C ARG A 30 -12.99 -7.45 -1.14
N LEU A 31 -12.02 -6.85 -0.45
CA LEU A 31 -10.82 -7.54 0.05
C LEU A 31 -11.10 -8.40 1.29
N GLY A 32 -12.32 -8.37 1.84
CA GLY A 32 -12.67 -9.02 3.11
C GLY A 32 -12.11 -8.30 4.34
N ALA A 33 -11.69 -7.05 4.17
CA ALA A 33 -11.06 -6.24 5.20
C ALA A 33 -12.04 -5.22 5.81
N SER A 34 -11.72 -4.73 6.99
CA SER A 34 -12.58 -3.85 7.78
C SER A 34 -11.82 -2.73 8.50
N LYS A 35 -10.49 -2.82 8.61
CA LYS A 35 -9.62 -1.90 9.33
C LYS A 35 -8.32 -1.66 8.56
N ALA A 36 -8.31 -0.62 7.74
CA ALA A 36 -7.17 -0.22 6.93
C ALA A 36 -6.18 0.66 7.70
N LEU A 37 -4.91 0.26 7.75
CA LEU A 37 -3.82 1.17 8.05
C LEU A 37 -3.46 1.97 6.79
N VAL A 38 -3.61 3.28 6.83
CA VAL A 38 -3.17 4.16 5.74
C VAL A 38 -1.68 4.43 5.89
N LEU A 39 -0.93 4.34 4.79
CA LEU A 39 0.51 4.56 4.74
C LEU A 39 0.82 5.75 3.83
N SER A 40 1.78 6.59 4.22
CA SER A 40 2.30 7.65 3.37
C SER A 40 3.74 8.02 3.74
N THR A 41 4.37 8.86 2.93
CA THR A 41 5.53 9.64 3.36
C THR A 41 5.04 10.85 4.19
N PRO A 42 5.95 11.54 4.93
CA PRO A 42 5.58 12.73 5.69
C PRO A 42 5.00 13.85 4.81
N GLU A 43 5.53 14.01 3.60
CA GLU A 43 5.13 15.05 2.65
C GLU A 43 3.71 14.84 2.12
N GLN A 44 3.22 13.60 2.15
CA GLN A 44 1.88 13.22 1.68
C GLN A 44 0.89 13.00 2.84
N ARG A 45 1.26 13.38 4.07
CA ARG A 45 0.42 13.20 5.27
C ARG A 45 -0.99 13.77 5.09
N GLN A 46 -1.12 14.94 4.46
CA GLN A 46 -2.43 15.57 4.24
C GLN A 46 -3.32 14.72 3.32
N THR A 47 -2.81 14.33 2.15
CA THR A 47 -3.53 13.45 1.22
C THR A 47 -3.92 12.12 1.87
N ALA A 48 -3.02 11.54 2.66
CA ALA A 48 -3.28 10.31 3.38
C ALA A 48 -4.32 10.48 4.49
N SER A 49 -4.36 11.65 5.15
CA SER A 49 -5.39 12.00 6.12
C SER A 49 -6.76 12.14 5.46
N ASP A 50 -6.83 12.73 4.26
CA ASP A 50 -8.07 12.83 3.49
C ASP A 50 -8.58 11.44 3.07
N VAL A 51 -7.67 10.54 2.68
CA VAL A 51 -7.97 9.13 2.40
C VAL A 51 -8.47 8.41 3.65
N LEU A 52 -7.81 8.61 4.79
CA LEU A 52 -8.24 8.04 6.08
C LEU A 52 -9.64 8.53 6.47
N ALA A 53 -9.94 9.82 6.29
CA ALA A 53 -11.25 10.38 6.56
C ALA A 53 -12.34 9.75 5.66
N ARG A 54 -12.04 9.52 4.37
CA ARG A 54 -12.95 8.84 3.42
C ARG A 54 -13.23 7.38 3.79
N LEU A 55 -12.27 6.69 4.41
CA LEU A 55 -12.47 5.33 4.93
C LEU A 55 -13.44 5.32 6.14
N GLY A 56 -13.54 6.43 6.87
CA GLY A 56 -14.40 6.56 8.04
C GLY A 56 -14.13 5.46 9.07
N PRO A 57 -15.13 4.67 9.49
CA PRO A 57 -14.96 3.61 10.48
C PRO A 57 -14.05 2.48 10.02
N ARG A 58 -13.75 2.38 8.71
CA ARG A 58 -12.82 1.38 8.16
C ARG A 58 -11.36 1.82 8.26
N GLY A 59 -11.09 3.05 8.70
CA GLY A 59 -9.74 3.54 8.92
C GLY A 59 -9.21 3.15 10.31
N ALA A 60 -8.16 2.33 10.36
CA ALA A 60 -7.49 1.97 11.61
C ALA A 60 -6.58 3.11 12.12
N GLY A 61 -5.96 3.84 11.19
CA GLY A 61 -5.07 4.96 11.49
C GLY A 61 -4.14 5.30 10.32
N LEU A 62 -3.17 6.19 10.59
CA LEU A 62 -2.18 6.65 9.62
C LEU A 62 -0.76 6.37 10.13
N PHE A 63 0.07 5.81 9.26
CA PHE A 63 1.52 5.74 9.41
C PHE A 63 2.17 6.52 8.26
N ASP A 64 2.67 7.71 8.55
CA ASP A 64 3.18 8.68 7.58
C ASP A 64 4.71 8.77 7.58
N ARG A 65 5.39 7.69 7.96
CA ARG A 65 6.86 7.66 8.09
C ARG A 65 7.52 6.81 7.00
N ALA A 66 6.86 6.60 5.86
CA ALA A 66 7.51 5.95 4.72
C ALA A 66 8.66 6.82 4.21
N VAL A 67 9.79 6.19 3.91
CA VAL A 67 11.02 6.85 3.44
C VAL A 67 11.63 6.06 2.28
N MET A 68 12.51 6.69 1.51
CA MET A 68 13.21 6.03 0.39
C MET A 68 13.94 4.76 0.85
N HIS A 69 13.96 3.77 -0.04
CA HIS A 69 14.59 2.45 0.17
C HIS A 69 14.04 1.58 1.31
N VAL A 70 12.99 2.02 2.01
CA VAL A 70 12.27 1.23 3.03
C VAL A 70 13.23 0.54 4.01
N PRO A 71 13.89 1.29 4.92
CA PRO A 71 14.70 0.70 5.97
C PRO A 71 13.88 -0.30 6.80
N ILE A 72 14.49 -1.42 7.17
CA ILE A 72 13.81 -2.50 7.91
C ILE A 72 13.11 -1.99 9.18
N LYS A 73 13.76 -1.08 9.93
CA LYS A 73 13.20 -0.47 11.14
C LYS A 73 11.89 0.29 10.90
N THR A 74 11.75 0.92 9.73
CA THR A 74 10.51 1.62 9.35
C THR A 74 9.40 0.61 9.06
N ALA A 75 9.72 -0.49 8.38
CA ALA A 75 8.76 -1.57 8.14
C ALA A 75 8.31 -2.24 9.45
N GLU A 76 9.23 -2.51 10.37
CA GLU A 76 8.91 -3.04 11.70
C GLU A 76 8.00 -2.10 12.49
N ALA A 77 8.31 -0.79 12.51
CA ALA A 77 7.50 0.20 13.18
C ALA A 77 6.09 0.31 12.57
N ALA A 78 5.96 0.17 11.25
CA ALA A 78 4.67 0.17 10.57
C ALA A 78 3.86 -1.10 10.89
N ARG A 79 4.51 -2.27 10.91
CA ARG A 79 3.90 -3.54 11.31
C ARG A 79 3.39 -3.51 12.75
N GLU A 80 4.20 -3.00 13.67
CA GLU A 80 3.78 -2.87 15.06
C GLU A 80 2.60 -1.89 15.21
N ASN A 81 2.59 -0.81 14.43
CA ASN A 81 1.48 0.12 14.39
C ASN A 81 0.19 -0.54 13.86
N ALA A 82 0.30 -1.32 12.77
CA ALA A 82 -0.80 -2.10 12.20
C ALA A 82 -1.37 -3.07 13.25
N ARG A 83 -0.51 -3.82 13.93
CA ARG A 83 -0.88 -4.78 14.98
C ARG A 83 -1.59 -4.09 16.15
N ARG A 84 -1.04 -2.97 16.65
CA ARG A 84 -1.63 -2.20 17.76
C ARG A 84 -3.01 -1.65 17.43
N LEU A 85 -3.24 -1.25 16.19
CA LEU A 85 -4.52 -0.70 15.73
C LEU A 85 -5.51 -1.80 15.29
N GLY A 86 -5.06 -3.06 15.25
CA GLY A 86 -5.86 -4.18 14.74
C GLY A 86 -6.19 -4.01 13.26
N ALA A 87 -5.25 -3.48 12.47
CA ALA A 87 -5.43 -3.33 11.04
C ALA A 87 -5.36 -4.69 10.34
N ASP A 88 -6.28 -4.92 9.40
CA ASP A 88 -6.42 -6.14 8.60
C ASP A 88 -6.12 -5.92 7.12
N CYS A 89 -5.75 -4.69 6.73
CA CYS A 89 -5.20 -4.36 5.41
C CYS A 89 -4.36 -3.08 5.45
N CYS A 90 -3.61 -2.83 4.39
CA CYS A 90 -2.83 -1.61 4.18
C CYS A 90 -3.36 -0.82 2.98
N VAL A 91 -3.48 0.50 3.13
CA VAL A 91 -3.78 1.44 2.04
C VAL A 91 -2.56 2.32 1.80
N ALA A 92 -1.84 2.06 0.72
CA ALA A 92 -0.61 2.80 0.38
C ALA A 92 -0.95 4.05 -0.44
N VAL A 93 -0.79 5.24 0.15
CA VAL A 93 -1.03 6.53 -0.52
C VAL A 93 0.31 7.19 -0.83
N GLY A 94 0.74 7.12 -2.08
CA GLY A 94 1.96 7.80 -2.50
C GLY A 94 2.69 7.15 -3.66
N GLY A 95 4.00 7.40 -3.73
CA GLY A 95 4.88 6.82 -4.75
C GLY A 95 5.47 5.44 -4.39
N GLY A 96 6.60 5.12 -5.02
CA GLY A 96 7.30 3.85 -4.86
C GLY A 96 7.73 3.53 -3.43
N SER A 97 8.16 4.52 -2.64
CA SER A 97 8.56 4.33 -1.23
C SER A 97 7.40 3.87 -0.35
N THR A 98 6.22 4.50 -0.49
CA THR A 98 5.03 4.11 0.27
C THR A 98 4.52 2.73 -0.12
N THR A 99 4.49 2.45 -1.43
CA THR A 99 4.11 1.13 -1.94
C THR A 99 5.10 0.05 -1.51
N GLY A 100 6.40 0.36 -1.51
CA GLY A 100 7.46 -0.51 -1.00
C GLY A 100 7.29 -0.82 0.48
N LEU A 101 6.93 0.17 1.31
CA LEU A 101 6.62 -0.05 2.72
C LEU A 101 5.43 -1.00 2.90
N ALA A 102 4.37 -0.83 2.11
CA ALA A 102 3.22 -1.72 2.17
C ALA A 102 3.60 -3.16 1.82
N LYS A 103 4.42 -3.35 0.78
CA LYS A 103 4.98 -4.66 0.41
C LYS A 103 5.83 -5.25 1.54
N ALA A 104 6.68 -4.44 2.17
CA ALA A 104 7.49 -4.87 3.32
C ALA A 104 6.65 -5.37 4.50
N ILE A 105 5.50 -4.73 4.76
CA ILE A 105 4.53 -5.20 5.76
C ILE A 105 3.93 -6.55 5.31
N ALA A 106 3.39 -6.61 4.09
CA ALA A 106 2.70 -7.78 3.55
C ALA A 106 3.58 -9.03 3.48
N LEU A 107 4.88 -8.88 3.22
CA LEU A 107 5.84 -10.01 3.20
C LEU A 107 5.92 -10.80 4.51
N VAL A 108 5.56 -10.17 5.63
CA VAL A 108 5.69 -10.79 6.95
C VAL A 108 4.34 -10.99 7.64
N SER A 109 3.32 -10.18 7.31
CA SER A 109 2.01 -10.25 7.97
C SER A 109 0.86 -10.67 7.08
N ASP A 110 1.09 -10.99 5.80
CA ASP A 110 0.08 -11.35 4.80
C ASP A 110 -1.07 -10.33 4.65
N LEU A 111 -0.87 -9.09 5.11
CA LEU A 111 -1.89 -8.04 5.03
C LEU A 111 -2.10 -7.65 3.56
N PRO A 112 -3.33 -7.72 3.03
CA PRO A 112 -3.61 -7.30 1.67
C PRO A 112 -3.34 -5.80 1.50
N ILE A 113 -2.89 -5.43 0.30
CA ILE A 113 -2.53 -4.07 -0.05
C ILE A 113 -3.54 -3.51 -1.06
N LEU A 114 -4.00 -2.29 -0.79
CA LEU A 114 -4.65 -1.43 -1.77
C LEU A 114 -3.74 -0.22 -2.02
N ALA A 115 -3.21 -0.10 -3.25
CA ALA A 115 -2.33 0.99 -3.62
C ALA A 115 -3.12 2.15 -4.26
N ILE A 116 -2.77 3.38 -3.87
CA ILE A 116 -3.23 4.65 -4.45
C ILE A 116 -1.96 5.38 -4.94
N PRO A 117 -1.51 5.08 -6.18
CA PRO A 117 -0.29 5.66 -6.72
C PRO A 117 -0.47 7.16 -6.99
N THR A 118 0.50 7.96 -6.58
CA THR A 118 0.54 9.41 -6.85
C THR A 118 1.74 9.81 -7.70
N THR A 119 2.51 8.84 -8.19
CA THR A 119 3.68 9.04 -9.06
C THR A 119 3.69 7.97 -10.16
N TYR A 120 4.62 8.09 -11.11
CA TYR A 120 4.76 7.15 -12.23
C TYR A 120 5.77 6.03 -11.97
N ALA A 121 6.01 5.66 -10.71
CA ALA A 121 7.02 4.66 -10.35
C ALA A 121 6.65 3.22 -10.76
N GLY A 122 5.34 2.89 -10.85
CA GLY A 122 4.86 1.58 -11.27
C GLY A 122 5.08 0.44 -10.27
N SER A 123 5.53 0.74 -9.04
CA SER A 123 5.79 -0.28 -8.01
C SER A 123 4.54 -1.14 -7.75
N GLU A 124 3.36 -0.53 -7.75
CA GLU A 124 2.06 -1.16 -7.53
C GLU A 124 1.72 -2.29 -8.52
N MET A 125 2.33 -2.28 -9.72
CA MET A 125 2.12 -3.30 -10.77
C MET A 125 3.23 -4.36 -10.82
N THR A 126 4.09 -4.42 -9.80
CA THR A 126 5.22 -5.36 -9.75
C THR A 126 5.20 -6.21 -8.48
N PRO A 127 5.64 -7.47 -8.55
CA PRO A 127 5.89 -8.29 -7.37
C PRO A 127 7.22 -7.93 -6.68
N ILE A 128 7.99 -6.98 -7.24
CA ILE A 128 9.32 -6.61 -6.76
C ILE A 128 9.21 -5.74 -5.52
N TRP A 129 10.04 -6.03 -4.53
CA TRP A 129 10.20 -5.23 -3.32
C TRP A 129 11.69 -5.11 -2.99
N GLY A 130 12.05 -4.09 -2.22
CA GLY A 130 13.40 -3.88 -1.74
C GLY A 130 13.35 -3.42 -0.29
N LEU A 131 14.24 -3.98 0.52
CA LEU A 131 14.51 -3.56 1.88
C LEU A 131 15.98 -3.18 1.96
N THR A 132 16.28 -2.07 2.62
CA THR A 132 17.65 -1.71 2.97
C THR A 132 17.95 -2.12 4.40
N GLU A 133 18.99 -2.93 4.55
CA GLU A 133 19.58 -3.35 5.81
C GLU A 133 21.08 -3.04 5.74
N GLY A 134 21.62 -2.36 6.75
CA GLY A 134 23.08 -2.24 6.91
C GLY A 134 23.80 -1.01 6.36
N GLY A 135 23.15 -0.11 5.59
CA GLY A 135 23.79 1.13 5.10
C GLY A 135 24.76 0.93 3.95
#